data_AF-X0SXW5-F1
#
_entry.id   AF-X0SXW5-F1
#
_cell.length_a   1.000
_cell.length_b   1.000
_cell.length_c   1.000
_cell.angle_alpha   90.00
_cell.angle_beta   90.00
_cell.angle_gamma   90.00
#
_symmetry.space_group_name_H-M   'P 1'
#
loop_
_entity.id
_entity.type
_entity.pdbx_description
1 polymer ?
#
loop_
_entity_poly.entity_id
_entity_poly.type
_entity_poly.pdbx_seq_one_letter_code
_entity_poly.pdbx_strand_id
1 'polypeptide(L)'
;MTNARKRTQASSEHDTSGHIAALEVKDFKSLKSVKLDLGQVNVFVGANGSGKSCLLEAVGILGSCAAGLVDSQSLLRRGVRPGVPKLYKSSFAGERMAPKISLRATSRGG
;
A
#
# COMPACT_ATOMS: atom_id res chain seq x y z
N MET A 1 25.34 -24.68 44.65
CA MET A 1 26.06 -24.16 43.47
C MET A 1 25.05 -24.01 42.35
N THR A 2 24.47 -22.82 42.16
CA THR A 2 23.36 -22.57 41.25
C THR A 2 23.82 -21.60 40.15
N ASN A 3 24.08 -22.11 38.96
CA ASN A 3 24.47 -21.28 37.82
C ASN A 3 23.22 -20.73 37.11
N ALA A 4 22.84 -19.52 37.48
CA ALA A 4 21.90 -18.72 36.72
C ALA A 4 22.58 -18.25 35.42
N ARG A 5 22.26 -18.90 34.30
CA ARG A 5 22.63 -18.43 32.96
C ARG A 5 21.93 -17.10 32.70
N LYS A 6 22.65 -15.98 32.83
CA LYS A 6 22.23 -14.68 32.31
C LYS A 6 22.07 -14.82 30.79
N ARG A 7 20.82 -14.87 30.34
CA ARG A 7 20.45 -14.77 28.93
C ARG A 7 20.68 -13.32 28.52
N THR A 8 21.88 -13.00 28.05
CA THR A 8 22.21 -11.70 27.46
C THR A 8 21.24 -11.47 26.31
N GLN A 9 20.29 -10.54 26.50
CA GLN A 9 19.45 -10.05 25.42
C GLN A 9 20.35 -9.26 24.47
N ALA A 10 20.74 -9.88 23.36
CA ALA A 10 21.16 -9.14 22.18
C ALA A 10 19.88 -8.62 21.51
N SER A 11 19.44 -7.42 21.88
CA SER A 11 18.48 -6.67 21.05
C SER A 11 19.26 -6.11 19.86
N SER A 12 19.31 -6.85 18.76
CA SER A 12 19.75 -6.28 17.49
C SER A 12 18.68 -5.31 17.02
N GLU A 13 18.90 -4.00 17.18
CA GLU A 13 18.15 -2.99 16.45
C GLU A 13 18.38 -3.23 14.96
N HIS A 14 17.39 -3.82 14.30
CA HIS A 14 17.40 -3.94 12.85
C HIS A 14 17.06 -2.57 12.26
N ASP A 15 17.92 -2.07 11.36
CA ASP A 15 17.64 -0.84 10.63
C ASP A 15 16.31 -0.97 9.89
N THR A 16 15.36 -0.11 10.25
CA THR A 16 14.04 -0.04 9.62
C THR A 16 13.91 1.18 8.71
N SER A 17 15.01 1.88 8.42
CA SER A 17 15.02 3.02 7.50
C SER A 17 14.60 2.60 6.08
N GLY A 18 14.01 3.53 5.33
CA GLY A 18 13.75 3.35 3.89
C GLY A 18 12.51 2.55 3.48
N HIS A 19 11.76 1.95 4.41
CA HIS A 19 10.45 1.36 4.05
C HIS A 19 9.34 2.43 3.96
N ILE A 20 8.30 2.14 3.19
CA ILE A 20 7.06 2.94 3.18
C ILE A 20 6.40 2.78 4.55
N ALA A 21 6.34 3.87 5.32
CA ALA A 21 5.80 3.92 6.67
C ALA A 21 4.32 4.29 6.72
N ALA A 22 3.82 5.02 5.72
CA ALA A 22 2.40 5.32 5.62
C ALA A 22 1.94 5.36 4.16
N LEU A 23 0.69 4.97 3.95
CA LEU A 23 0.02 4.93 2.66
C LEU A 23 -1.34 5.61 2.77
N GLU A 24 -1.62 6.54 1.85
CA GLU A 24 -2.94 7.15 1.67
C GLU A 24 -3.44 6.91 0.25
N VAL A 25 -4.66 6.41 0.14
CA VAL A 25 -5.35 6.14 -1.13
C VAL A 25 -6.72 6.81 -1.11
N LYS A 26 -7.01 7.62 -2.13
CA LYS A 26 -8.32 8.27 -2.28
C LYS A 26 -8.88 8.09 -3.68
N ASP A 27 -10.18 7.80 -3.71
CA ASP A 27 -11.01 7.67 -4.90
C ASP A 27 -10.50 6.65 -5.94
N PHE A 28 -9.89 5.55 -5.50
CA PHE A 28 -9.33 4.51 -6.35
C PHE A 28 -10.16 3.21 -6.29
N LYS A 29 -10.84 2.86 -7.39
CA LYS A 29 -11.75 1.69 -7.48
C LYS A 29 -12.67 1.60 -6.26
N SER A 30 -12.67 0.50 -5.51
CA SER A 30 -13.51 0.35 -4.30
C SER A 30 -12.96 1.06 -3.05
N LEU A 31 -11.81 1.73 -3.13
CA LEU A 31 -11.22 2.49 -2.02
C LEU A 31 -11.61 3.97 -2.12
N LYS A 32 -12.58 4.39 -1.31
CA LYS A 32 -12.98 5.80 -1.23
C LYS A 32 -11.91 6.64 -0.56
N SER A 33 -11.51 6.26 0.65
CA SER A 33 -10.45 6.91 1.43
C SER A 33 -9.86 5.90 2.41
N VAL A 34 -8.58 5.60 2.25
CA VAL A 34 -7.83 4.70 3.12
C VAL A 34 -6.55 5.42 3.56
N LYS A 35 -6.26 5.36 4.86
CA LYS A 35 -5.00 5.80 5.46
C LYS A 35 -4.51 4.72 6.40
N LEU A 36 -3.27 4.29 6.21
CA LEU A 36 -2.67 3.17 6.94
C LEU A 36 -1.24 3.51 7.31
N ASP A 37 -0.85 3.16 8.53
CA ASP A 37 0.54 3.02 8.91
C ASP A 37 1.01 1.61 8.54
N LEU A 38 2.23 1.51 8.06
CA LEU A 38 2.81 0.27 7.53
C LEU A 38 4.07 -0.09 8.32
N GLY A 39 4.22 -1.38 8.59
CA GLY A 39 5.48 -1.95 9.05
C GLY A 39 6.35 -2.42 7.88
N GLN A 40 7.48 -3.04 8.20
CA GLN A 40 8.32 -3.69 7.18
C GLN A 40 7.60 -4.86 6.48
N VAL A 41 6.75 -5.57 7.22
CA VAL A 41 5.90 -6.66 6.71
C VAL A 41 4.47 -6.36 7.11
N ASN A 42 3.56 -6.42 6.13
CA ASN A 42 2.14 -6.12 6.33
C ASN A 42 1.29 -7.30 5.83
N VAL A 43 0.31 -7.70 6.63
CA VAL A 43 -0.64 -8.76 6.27
C VAL A 43 -2.04 -8.16 6.26
N PHE A 44 -2.67 -8.11 5.08
CA PHE A 44 -4.02 -7.58 4.91
C PHE A 44 -5.06 -8.71 4.84
N VAL A 45 -6.00 -8.73 5.78
CA VAL A 45 -7.03 -9.78 5.91
C VAL A 45 -8.43 -9.17 5.86
N GLY A 46 -9.42 -9.93 5.37
CA GLY A 46 -10.80 -9.47 5.25
C GLY A 46 -11.62 -10.30 4.28
N ALA A 47 -12.93 -10.07 4.20
CA ALA A 47 -13.86 -10.81 3.33
C ALA A 47 -13.55 -10.66 1.84
N ASN A 48 -14.05 -11.57 1.00
CA ASN A 48 -13.97 -11.42 -0.45
C ASN A 48 -14.66 -10.12 -0.89
N GLY A 49 -14.04 -9.38 -1.81
CA GLY A 49 -14.53 -8.08 -2.26
C GLY A 49 -14.24 -6.90 -1.31
N SER A 50 -13.62 -7.12 -0.14
CA SER A 50 -13.35 -6.05 0.85
C SER A 50 -12.30 -5.01 0.43
N GLY A 51 -11.80 -5.05 -0.81
CA GLY A 51 -10.82 -4.08 -1.30
C GLY A 51 -9.34 -4.42 -1.07
N LYS A 52 -8.99 -5.60 -0.53
CA LYS A 52 -7.58 -6.00 -0.31
C LYS A 52 -6.73 -5.95 -1.59
N SER A 53 -7.19 -6.59 -2.66
CA SER A 53 -6.47 -6.55 -3.94
C SER A 53 -6.40 -5.13 -4.49
N CYS A 54 -7.45 -4.32 -4.31
CA CYS A 54 -7.45 -2.93 -4.71
C CYS A 54 -6.38 -2.10 -3.96
N LEU A 55 -6.16 -2.38 -2.67
CA LEU A 55 -5.10 -1.72 -1.91
C LEU A 55 -3.71 -2.05 -2.47
N LEU A 56 -3.46 -3.32 -2.77
CA LEU A 56 -2.20 -3.76 -3.37
C LEU A 56 -1.99 -3.20 -4.78
N GLU A 57 -3.07 -3.08 -5.58
CA GLU A 57 -3.00 -2.42 -6.89
C GLU A 57 -2.65 -0.93 -6.78
N ALA A 58 -3.14 -0.23 -5.75
CA ALA A 58 -2.78 1.16 -5.50
C ALA A 58 -1.26 1.31 -5.24
N VAL A 59 -0.67 0.37 -4.49
CA VAL A 59 0.79 0.29 -4.29
C VAL A 59 1.51 0.04 -5.63
N GLY A 60 0.97 -0.85 -6.48
CA GLY A 60 1.52 -1.10 -7.81
C GLY A 60 1.49 0.13 -8.73
N ILE A 61 0.42 0.93 -8.69
CA ILE A 61 0.35 2.21 -9.42
C ILE A 61 1.39 3.20 -8.87
N LEU A 62 1.46 3.36 -7.54
CA LEU A 62 2.47 4.22 -6.90
C LEU A 62 3.89 3.86 -7.35
N GLY A 63 4.23 2.57 -7.37
CA GLY A 63 5.53 2.09 -7.83
C GLY A 63 5.78 2.30 -9.33
N SER A 64 4.73 2.40 -10.16
CA SER A 64 4.84 2.75 -11.58
C SER A 64 5.10 4.25 -11.75
N CYS A 65 4.34 5.08 -11.02
CA CYS A 65 4.52 6.53 -10.99
C CYS A 65 5.92 6.92 -10.49
N ALA A 66 6.40 6.28 -9.42
CA ALA A 66 7.74 6.53 -8.88
C ALA A 66 8.85 6.16 -9.87
N ALA A 67 8.62 5.17 -10.74
CA ALA A 67 9.54 4.79 -11.81
C ALA A 67 9.42 5.68 -13.07
N GLY A 68 8.50 6.65 -13.09
CA GLY A 68 8.27 7.53 -14.24
C GLY A 68 7.61 6.87 -15.45
N LEU A 69 7.10 5.63 -15.31
CA LEU A 69 6.53 4.85 -16.40
C LEU A 69 5.14 4.34 -16.02
N VAL A 70 4.11 4.97 -16.56
CA VAL A 70 2.70 4.64 -16.28
C VAL A 70 2.01 4.22 -17.59
N ASP A 71 2.28 2.98 -17.99
CA ASP A 71 1.66 2.34 -19.16
C ASP A 71 1.07 0.98 -18.76
N SER A 72 0.32 0.35 -19.67
CA SER A 72 -0.35 -0.91 -19.36
C SER A 72 0.61 -2.03 -18.98
N GLN A 73 1.81 -2.09 -19.56
CA GLN A 73 2.80 -3.12 -19.26
C GLN A 73 3.46 -2.88 -17.89
N SER A 74 3.78 -1.63 -17.57
CA SER A 74 4.37 -1.27 -16.28
C SER A 74 3.41 -1.55 -15.10
N LEU A 75 2.11 -1.31 -15.32
CA LEU A 75 1.02 -1.62 -14.41
C LEU A 75 0.83 -3.14 -14.23
N LEU A 76 0.74 -3.90 -15.33
CA LEU A 76 0.59 -5.36 -15.32
C LEU A 76 1.72 -6.05 -14.55
N ARG A 77 2.97 -5.64 -14.81
CA ARG A 77 4.16 -6.19 -14.14
C ARG A 77 4.16 -5.96 -12.62
N ARG A 78 3.41 -4.95 -12.15
CA ARG A 78 3.23 -4.64 -10.72
C ARG A 78 1.92 -5.18 -10.14
N GLY A 79 1.25 -6.10 -10.84
CA GLY A 79 0.03 -6.74 -10.38
C GLY A 79 -1.22 -5.88 -10.48
N VAL A 80 -1.16 -4.74 -11.18
CA VAL A 80 -2.34 -3.89 -11.39
C VAL A 80 -3.19 -4.51 -12.49
N ARG A 81 -4.42 -4.92 -12.13
CA ARG A 81 -5.34 -5.52 -13.10
C ARG A 81 -5.79 -4.48 -14.12
N PRO A 82 -5.65 -4.77 -15.43
CA PRO A 82 -6.04 -3.87 -16.49
C PRO A 82 -7.56 -3.71 -16.49
N GLY A 83 -8.01 -2.51 -16.82
CA GLY A 83 -9.41 -2.16 -16.95
C GLY A 83 -9.51 -0.82 -17.67
N VAL A 84 -10.68 -0.45 -18.17
CA VAL A 84 -10.85 0.87 -18.78
C VAL A 84 -10.59 1.95 -17.73
N PRO A 85 -9.94 3.08 -18.07
CA PRO A 85 -9.55 4.12 -17.09
C PRO A 85 -10.70 4.60 -16.19
N LYS A 86 -11.93 4.60 -16.72
CA LYS A 86 -13.15 4.93 -15.96
C LYS A 86 -13.34 4.04 -14.72
N LEU A 87 -12.91 2.78 -14.76
CA LEU A 87 -13.03 1.83 -13.65
C LEU A 87 -12.00 2.06 -12.54
N TYR A 88 -11.00 2.90 -12.76
CA TYR A 88 -10.00 3.21 -11.73
C TYR A 88 -10.53 4.20 -10.71
N LYS A 89 -11.60 4.94 -11.03
CA LYS A 89 -12.21 5.90 -10.11
C LYS A 89 -13.25 5.25 -9.22
N SER A 90 -13.28 5.70 -7.98
CA SER A 90 -14.34 5.29 -7.05
C SER A 90 -15.71 5.80 -7.48
N SER A 91 -16.70 4.91 -7.41
CA SER A 91 -18.04 5.10 -7.98
C SER A 91 -19.13 4.58 -7.03
N PHE A 92 -19.12 5.03 -5.77
CA PHE A 92 -20.16 4.70 -4.80
C PHE A 92 -21.49 5.38 -5.17
N ALA A 93 -22.60 4.65 -5.01
CA ALA A 93 -23.92 5.14 -5.38
C ALA A 93 -24.29 6.39 -4.58
N GLY A 94 -24.88 7.39 -5.25
CA GLY A 94 -25.25 8.66 -4.61
C GLY A 94 -24.09 9.64 -4.37
N GLU A 95 -22.85 9.25 -4.69
CA GLU A 95 -21.69 10.12 -4.58
C GLU A 95 -21.23 10.68 -5.93
N ARG A 96 -20.79 11.94 -5.94
CA ARG A 96 -20.12 12.52 -7.11
C ARG A 96 -18.76 11.86 -7.30
N MET A 97 -18.51 11.34 -8.49
CA MET A 97 -17.20 10.80 -8.86
C MET A 97 -16.13 11.90 -8.78
N ALA A 98 -15.03 11.61 -8.08
CA ALA A 98 -13.93 12.55 -7.93
C ALA A 98 -13.23 12.85 -9.28
N PRO A 99 -12.73 14.09 -9.47
CA PRO A 99 -12.03 14.44 -10.70
C PRO A 99 -10.68 13.73 -10.82
N LYS A 100 -10.02 13.42 -9.70
CA LYS A 100 -8.69 12.82 -9.62
C LYS A 100 -8.64 11.64 -8.65
N ILE A 101 -7.72 10.72 -8.91
CA ILE A 101 -7.27 9.70 -7.96
C ILE A 101 -6.06 10.27 -7.22
N SER A 102 -5.96 10.05 -5.91
CA SER A 102 -4.80 10.49 -5.12
C SER A 102 -4.17 9.29 -4.42
N LEU A 103 -2.88 9.10 -4.66
CA LEU A 103 -2.06 8.09 -4.01
C LEU A 103 -0.85 8.78 -3.38
N ARG A 104 -0.58 8.51 -2.10
CA ARG A 104 0.54 9.10 -1.36
C ARG A 104 1.21 8.03 -0.52
N ALA A 105 2.53 8.04 -0.51
CA ALA A 105 3.35 7.22 0.35
C ALA A 105 4.38 8.11 1.06
N THR A 106 4.75 7.76 2.29
CA THR A 106 5.86 8.39 3.01
C THR A 106 6.79 7.32 3.54
N SER A 107 8.10 7.50 3.39
CA SER A 107 9.10 6.60 3.94
C SER A 107 9.42 6.90 5.39
N ARG A 108 9.89 5.90 6.15
CA ARG A 108 10.51 6.16 7.46
C ARG A 108 11.93 6.70 7.25
N GLY A 109 12.20 7.90 7.79
CA GLY A 109 13.54 8.50 7.79
C GLY A 109 13.91 9.28 6.53
N GLY A 110 12.94 9.69 5.71
CA GLY A 110 13.12 10.56 4.55
C GLY A 110 12.01 11.58 4.43
#